data_AF-A0A6G1RX76-F1
#
_entry.id   AF-A0A6G1RX76-F1
#
_cell.length_a   1.000
_cell.length_b   1.000
_cell.length_c   1.000
_cell.angle_alpha   90.00
_cell.angle_beta   90.00
_cell.angle_gamma   90.00
#
_symmetry.space_group_name_H-M   'P 1'
#
loop_
_entity.id
_entity.type
_entity.pdbx_description
1 polymer ?
#
loop_
_entity_poly.entity_id
_entity_poly.type
_entity_poly.pdbx_seq_one_letter_code
_entity_poly.pdbx_strand_id
1 'polypeptide(L)'
;MNANSLLASPTGLSPYLRFGCLSCRLFYYRLWELYKKVKRNSTPPLSLYGQLLWREFFYTAATNNPKFDRMEGNPICIQIPWDRNPEALAKWAEGKTGFPWIDAIMTQLRQEGWIHHLARHAVACFLTRGDLWISWESGVRVFDELLLDADFSVNAGSWMWLSCSAFFQQFFHCYCPVGFGRRTDPSGDYVKRYLPKLKGFPSRYIYEPWNAPESVQKAAKCIIGVDYPKPMVNHAETSRLNIERMKQIYQQLSRYRGLCLLASVPSCVEDLSGPVTDSASGQGCSTGTVMRLSQADQASPKRKHEGAEELCAEELYKRAKVTGLPAPEMPGKSS
;
A
#
# COMPACT_ATOMS: atom_id res chain seq x y z
N MET A 1 5.00 -4.09 12.71
CA MET A 1 5.40 -5.26 11.88
C MET A 1 6.88 -5.52 12.15
N ASN A 2 7.35 -6.77 12.06
CA ASN A 2 8.75 -7.13 12.34
C ASN A 2 9.38 -7.89 11.16
N ALA A 3 10.71 -7.93 11.08
CA ALA A 3 11.44 -8.58 9.99
C ALA A 3 10.99 -10.03 9.73
N ASN A 4 10.70 -10.80 10.79
CA ASN A 4 10.23 -12.18 10.71
C ASN A 4 8.95 -12.35 9.88
N SER A 5 8.07 -11.34 9.83
CA SER A 5 6.83 -11.40 9.04
C SER A 5 7.01 -11.22 7.52
N LEU A 6 8.24 -10.91 7.06
CA LEU A 6 8.62 -10.93 5.64
C LEU A 6 9.04 -12.33 5.17
N LEU A 7 9.43 -13.21 6.10
CA LEU A 7 9.87 -14.57 5.80
C LEU A 7 8.67 -15.50 5.58
N ALA A 8 8.85 -16.57 4.81
CA ALA A 8 7.83 -17.59 4.64
C ALA A 8 7.47 -18.24 5.98
N SER A 9 6.18 -18.16 6.36
CA SER A 9 5.69 -18.80 7.60
C SER A 9 5.46 -20.30 7.39
N PRO A 10 5.82 -21.18 8.35
CA PRO A 10 5.41 -22.59 8.31
C PRO A 10 3.89 -22.79 8.43
N THR A 11 3.13 -21.73 8.75
CA THR A 11 1.66 -21.71 8.73
C THR A 11 1.07 -20.95 7.53
N GLY A 12 1.87 -20.65 6.50
CA GLY A 12 1.42 -19.94 5.30
C GLY A 12 0.50 -20.81 4.42
N LEU A 13 -0.70 -20.29 4.11
CA LEU A 13 -1.75 -21.06 3.42
C LEU A 13 -1.99 -20.67 1.95
N SER A 14 -1.46 -19.54 1.46
CA SER A 14 -1.88 -18.97 0.18
C SER A 14 -1.56 -19.83 -1.07
N PRO A 15 -0.42 -20.53 -1.20
CA PRO A 15 -0.21 -21.44 -2.33
C PRO A 15 -1.19 -22.61 -2.32
N TYR A 16 -1.45 -23.19 -1.15
CA TYR A 16 -2.39 -24.29 -0.97
C TYR A 16 -3.85 -23.89 -1.31
N LEU A 17 -4.21 -22.62 -1.12
CA LEU A 17 -5.50 -22.06 -1.52
C LEU A 17 -5.58 -21.77 -3.04
N ARG A 18 -4.48 -21.42 -3.71
CA ARG A 18 -4.42 -21.30 -5.19
C ARG A 18 -4.59 -22.66 -5.85
N PHE A 19 -3.77 -23.64 -5.45
CA PHE A 19 -3.73 -24.98 -6.05
C PHE A 19 -4.85 -25.92 -5.58
N GLY A 20 -5.75 -25.47 -4.70
CA GLY A 20 -6.87 -26.28 -4.18
C GLY A 20 -6.48 -27.35 -3.16
N CYS A 21 -5.20 -27.49 -2.81
CA CYS A 21 -4.71 -28.38 -1.76
C CYS A 21 -5.36 -28.11 -0.39
N LEU A 22 -5.81 -26.87 -0.16
CA LEU A 22 -6.69 -26.51 0.95
C LEU A 22 -8.00 -25.92 0.41
N SER A 23 -9.13 -26.51 0.79
CA SER A 23 -10.46 -25.97 0.46
C SER A 23 -10.70 -24.62 1.17
N CYS A 24 -11.00 -23.58 0.39
CA CYS A 24 -11.34 -22.26 0.92
C CYS A 24 -12.56 -22.29 1.87
N ARG A 25 -13.55 -23.15 1.58
CA ARG A 25 -14.73 -23.38 2.43
C ARG A 25 -14.35 -24.03 3.76
N LEU A 26 -13.47 -25.03 3.74
CA LEU A 26 -12.96 -25.65 4.97
C LEU A 26 -12.22 -24.63 5.84
N PHE A 27 -11.33 -23.83 5.22
CA PHE A 27 -10.60 -22.78 5.94
C PHE A 27 -11.55 -21.73 6.54
N TYR A 28 -12.55 -21.26 5.79
CA TYR A 28 -13.58 -20.33 6.27
C TYR A 28 -14.30 -20.88 7.51
N TYR A 29 -14.83 -22.10 7.45
CA TYR A 29 -15.58 -22.69 8.57
C TYR A 29 -14.70 -22.94 9.79
N ARG A 30 -13.47 -23.45 9.63
CA ARG A 30 -12.54 -23.64 10.76
C ARG A 30 -12.17 -22.31 11.42
N LEU A 31 -12.03 -21.23 10.65
CA LEU A 31 -11.74 -19.90 11.16
C LEU A 31 -12.95 -19.30 11.92
N TRP A 32 -14.18 -19.51 11.41
CA TRP A 32 -15.43 -19.14 12.09
C TRP A 32 -15.64 -19.90 13.41
N GLU A 33 -15.46 -21.23 13.41
CA GLU A 33 -15.53 -22.08 14.60
C GLU A 33 -14.53 -21.65 15.68
N LEU A 34 -13.25 -21.47 15.29
CA LEU A 34 -12.20 -21.05 16.21
C LEU A 34 -12.47 -19.66 16.79
N TYR A 35 -12.90 -18.70 15.96
CA TYR A 35 -13.27 -17.37 16.42
C TYR A 35 -14.42 -17.44 17.43
N LYS A 36 -15.50 -18.17 17.13
CA LYS A 36 -16.63 -18.31 18.08
C LYS A 36 -16.20 -18.96 19.40
N LYS A 37 -15.31 -19.95 19.37
CA LYS A 37 -14.76 -20.58 20.57
C LYS A 37 -13.94 -19.60 21.42
N VAL A 38 -13.02 -18.84 20.80
CA VAL A 38 -12.12 -17.90 21.50
C VAL A 38 -12.83 -16.62 21.93
N LYS A 39 -13.78 -16.13 21.13
CA LYS A 39 -14.54 -14.88 21.34
C LYS A 39 -15.96 -15.13 21.85
N ARG A 40 -16.18 -16.23 22.59
CA ARG A 40 -17.42 -16.49 23.37
C ARG A 40 -18.71 -16.27 22.57
N ASN A 41 -18.77 -16.83 21.36
CA ASN A 41 -19.86 -16.72 20.37
C ASN A 41 -20.15 -15.32 19.79
N SER A 42 -19.29 -14.31 19.96
CA SER A 42 -19.40 -13.05 19.22
C SER A 42 -19.36 -13.26 17.70
N THR A 43 -20.13 -12.45 16.95
CA THR A 43 -20.08 -12.39 15.49
C THR A 43 -18.66 -12.03 15.00
N PRO A 44 -18.07 -12.78 14.05
CA PRO A 44 -16.76 -12.45 13.51
C PRO A 44 -16.82 -11.26 12.52
N PRO A 45 -15.88 -10.31 12.57
CA PRO A 45 -15.80 -9.21 11.61
C PRO A 45 -15.30 -9.70 10.24
N LEU A 46 -15.66 -8.99 9.16
CA LEU A 46 -15.24 -9.32 7.79
C LEU A 46 -13.71 -9.35 7.62
N SER A 47 -12.98 -8.55 8.39
CA SER A 47 -11.51 -8.51 8.39
C SER A 47 -10.86 -9.86 8.73
N LEU A 48 -11.54 -10.72 9.51
CA LEU A 48 -11.08 -12.09 9.79
C LEU A 48 -10.93 -12.91 8.50
N TYR A 49 -11.84 -12.71 7.54
CA TYR A 49 -11.86 -13.42 6.26
C TYR A 49 -11.21 -12.63 5.12
N GLY A 50 -10.55 -11.50 5.41
CA GLY A 50 -10.11 -10.53 4.40
C GLY A 50 -9.31 -11.14 3.25
N GLN A 51 -8.44 -12.12 3.53
CA GLN A 51 -7.67 -12.84 2.50
C GLN A 51 -8.55 -13.69 1.55
N LEU A 52 -9.59 -14.33 2.08
CA LEU A 52 -10.57 -15.05 1.25
C LEU A 52 -11.46 -14.07 0.48
N LEU A 53 -11.92 -12.99 1.11
CA LEU A 53 -12.79 -12.01 0.47
C LEU A 53 -12.09 -11.24 -0.66
N TRP A 54 -10.81 -10.89 -0.51
CA TRP A 54 -10.01 -10.32 -1.61
C TRP A 54 -9.79 -11.31 -2.76
N ARG A 55 -9.61 -12.60 -2.46
CA ARG A 55 -9.58 -13.66 -3.49
C ARG A 55 -10.90 -13.70 -4.26
N GLU A 56 -12.03 -13.90 -3.58
CA GLU A 56 -13.35 -14.00 -4.23
C GLU A 56 -13.70 -12.71 -5.00
N PHE A 57 -13.32 -11.54 -4.50
CA PHE A 57 -13.47 -10.25 -5.20
C PHE A 57 -12.79 -10.25 -6.57
N PHE A 58 -11.50 -10.65 -6.65
CA PHE A 58 -10.78 -10.67 -7.91
C PHE A 58 -11.30 -11.74 -8.88
N TYR A 59 -11.66 -12.94 -8.39
CA TYR A 59 -12.34 -13.94 -9.23
C TYR A 59 -13.67 -13.42 -9.79
N THR A 60 -14.48 -12.75 -8.97
CA THR A 60 -15.76 -12.15 -9.40
C THR A 60 -15.56 -11.02 -10.42
N ALA A 61 -14.50 -10.22 -10.27
CA ALA A 61 -14.17 -9.15 -11.22
C ALA A 61 -13.61 -9.68 -12.55
N ALA A 62 -12.91 -10.83 -12.54
CA ALA A 62 -12.31 -11.44 -13.72
C ALA A 62 -13.27 -12.32 -14.53
N THR A 63 -14.24 -12.99 -13.89
CA THR A 63 -15.00 -14.11 -14.48
C THR A 63 -15.71 -13.82 -15.81
N ASN A 64 -16.05 -12.56 -16.10
CA ASN A 64 -16.75 -12.15 -17.32
C ASN A 64 -15.88 -11.22 -18.22
N ASN A 65 -14.57 -11.13 -17.95
CA ASN A 65 -13.65 -10.21 -18.64
C ASN A 65 -12.45 -10.96 -19.25
N PRO A 66 -12.51 -11.38 -20.52
CA PRO A 66 -11.43 -12.11 -21.19
C PRO A 66 -10.20 -11.24 -21.54
N LYS A 67 -10.15 -9.98 -21.06
CA LYS A 67 -9.01 -9.06 -21.16
C LYS A 67 -8.53 -8.55 -19.79
N PHE A 68 -8.94 -9.20 -18.70
CA PHE A 68 -8.64 -8.75 -17.34
C PHE A 68 -7.12 -8.67 -17.04
N ASP A 69 -6.31 -9.46 -17.74
CA ASP A 69 -4.83 -9.47 -17.72
C ASP A 69 -4.15 -8.34 -18.51
N ARG A 70 -4.92 -7.49 -19.20
CA ARG A 70 -4.41 -6.49 -20.15
C ARG A 70 -4.90 -5.10 -19.81
N MET A 71 -4.17 -4.08 -20.28
CA MET A 71 -4.63 -2.70 -20.26
C MET A 71 -5.54 -2.43 -21.46
N GLU A 72 -5.10 -2.75 -22.69
CA GLU A 72 -5.79 -2.33 -23.90
C GLU A 72 -7.14 -3.05 -24.11
N GLY A 73 -8.22 -2.26 -24.16
CA GLY A 73 -9.58 -2.77 -24.35
C GLY A 73 -10.16 -3.54 -23.16
N ASN A 74 -9.52 -3.49 -21.99
CA ASN A 74 -10.07 -3.97 -20.73
C ASN A 74 -11.00 -2.88 -20.13
N PRO A 75 -12.32 -3.12 -20.00
CA PRO A 75 -13.30 -2.07 -19.71
C PRO A 75 -13.18 -1.44 -18.31
N ILE A 76 -12.47 -2.08 -17.37
CA ILE A 76 -12.23 -1.54 -16.03
C ILE A 76 -10.86 -0.88 -15.86
N CYS A 77 -9.95 -1.03 -16.84
CA CYS A 77 -8.59 -0.53 -16.75
C CYS A 77 -8.46 0.88 -17.32
N ILE A 78 -7.89 1.79 -16.54
CA ILE A 78 -7.43 3.09 -17.01
C ILE A 78 -6.31 2.87 -18.02
N GLN A 79 -6.38 3.56 -19.16
CA GLN A 79 -5.34 3.55 -20.18
C GLN A 79 -4.25 4.55 -19.77
N ILE A 80 -3.15 4.04 -19.21
CA ILE A 80 -2.01 4.84 -18.75
C ILE A 80 -0.89 4.73 -19.80
N PRO A 81 -0.28 5.84 -20.26
CA PRO A 81 0.87 5.81 -21.16
C PRO A 81 2.13 5.38 -20.40
N TRP A 82 2.26 4.07 -20.15
CA TRP A 82 3.44 3.47 -19.54
C TRP A 82 4.63 3.43 -20.49
N ASP A 83 5.84 3.60 -19.94
CA ASP A 83 7.10 3.62 -20.69
C ASP A 83 7.56 2.21 -21.05
N ARG A 84 8.05 2.01 -22.29
CA ARG A 84 8.61 0.74 -22.77
C ARG A 84 10.10 0.66 -22.52
N ASN A 85 10.50 0.31 -21.29
CA ASN A 85 11.91 0.17 -20.91
C ASN A 85 12.26 -1.29 -20.53
N PRO A 86 12.72 -2.14 -21.49
CA PRO A 86 13.02 -3.54 -21.23
C PRO A 86 14.25 -3.75 -20.34
N GLU A 87 15.24 -2.84 -20.38
CA GLU A 87 16.43 -2.92 -19.52
C GLU A 87 16.07 -2.65 -18.05
N ALA A 88 15.22 -1.66 -17.80
CA ALA A 88 14.73 -1.38 -16.45
C ALA A 88 13.80 -2.49 -15.93
N LEU A 89 12.97 -3.09 -16.80
CA LEU A 89 12.17 -4.27 -16.46
C LEU A 89 13.06 -5.45 -16.06
N ALA A 90 14.11 -5.75 -16.82
CA ALA A 90 15.07 -6.81 -16.49
C ALA A 90 15.79 -6.55 -15.16
N LYS A 91 16.28 -5.33 -14.94
CA LYS A 91 16.89 -4.91 -13.66
C LYS A 91 15.95 -5.09 -12.47
N TRP A 92 14.66 -4.82 -12.63
CA TRP A 92 13.66 -5.09 -11.60
C TRP A 92 13.39 -6.59 -11.41
N ALA A 93 13.12 -7.33 -12.49
CA ALA A 93 12.78 -8.76 -12.45
C ALA A 93 13.94 -9.65 -11.92
N GLU A 94 15.18 -9.22 -12.07
CA GLU A 94 16.38 -9.92 -11.63
C GLU A 94 16.93 -9.47 -10.26
N GLY A 95 16.31 -8.47 -9.61
CA GLY A 95 16.81 -7.93 -8.34
C GLY A 95 18.15 -7.19 -8.48
N LYS A 96 18.27 -6.35 -9.50
CA LYS A 96 19.48 -5.56 -9.86
C LYS A 96 19.16 -4.06 -10.02
N THR A 97 18.18 -3.56 -9.29
CA THR A 97 17.76 -2.14 -9.31
C THR A 97 18.74 -1.21 -8.60
N GLY A 98 19.60 -1.76 -7.74
CA GLY A 98 20.48 -0.98 -6.87
C GLY A 98 19.79 -0.45 -5.61
N PHE A 99 18.51 -0.80 -5.39
CA PHE A 99 17.77 -0.53 -4.14
C PHE A 99 17.65 -1.83 -3.33
N PRO A 100 18.43 -2.00 -2.22
CA PRO A 100 18.56 -3.30 -1.55
C PRO A 100 17.25 -3.90 -1.02
N TRP A 101 16.26 -3.06 -0.71
CA TRP A 101 14.92 -3.50 -0.32
C TRP A 101 14.17 -4.17 -1.48
N ILE A 102 14.14 -3.51 -2.64
CA ILE A 102 13.49 -4.03 -3.85
C ILE A 102 14.20 -5.28 -4.34
N ASP A 103 15.54 -5.23 -4.38
CA ASP A 103 16.38 -6.33 -4.84
C ASP A 103 16.29 -7.55 -3.92
N ALA A 104 16.22 -7.37 -2.59
CA ALA A 104 16.00 -8.46 -1.64
C ALA A 104 14.61 -9.11 -1.81
N ILE A 105 13.55 -8.32 -2.05
CA ILE A 105 12.21 -8.85 -2.30
C ILE A 105 12.16 -9.66 -3.59
N MET A 106 12.71 -9.13 -4.69
CA MET A 106 12.71 -9.84 -5.97
C MET A 106 13.60 -11.09 -5.94
N THR A 107 14.66 -11.06 -5.12
CA THR A 107 15.49 -12.25 -4.83
C THR A 107 14.74 -13.29 -3.99
N GLN A 108 14.02 -12.89 -2.94
CA GLN A 108 13.17 -13.80 -2.17
C GLN A 108 12.10 -14.44 -3.07
N LEU A 109 11.41 -13.64 -3.88
CA LEU A 109 10.39 -14.14 -4.81
C LEU A 109 10.95 -15.22 -5.75
N ARG A 110 12.13 -14.99 -6.33
CA ARG A 110 12.78 -15.93 -7.24
C ARG A 110 13.36 -17.18 -6.56
N GLN A 111 13.63 -17.13 -5.24
CA GLN A 111 14.19 -18.25 -4.47
C GLN A 111 13.14 -19.10 -3.73
N GLU A 112 12.16 -18.45 -3.10
CA GLU A 112 11.17 -19.07 -2.22
C GLU A 112 9.77 -19.16 -2.86
N GLY A 113 9.54 -18.53 -4.01
CA GLY A 113 8.27 -18.51 -4.72
C GLY A 113 7.15 -17.76 -4.00
N TRP A 114 7.43 -17.09 -2.88
CA TRP A 114 6.47 -16.34 -2.08
C TRP A 114 7.11 -15.09 -1.48
N ILE A 115 6.35 -14.00 -1.47
CA ILE A 115 6.69 -12.76 -0.75
C ILE A 115 5.46 -12.21 -0.03
N HIS A 116 5.67 -11.59 1.13
CA HIS A 116 4.63 -10.96 1.94
C HIS A 116 3.89 -9.85 1.17
N HIS A 117 2.59 -9.63 1.43
CA HIS A 117 1.78 -8.69 0.64
C HIS A 117 2.35 -7.26 0.62
N LEU A 118 2.87 -6.74 1.75
CA LEU A 118 3.51 -5.41 1.74
C LEU A 118 4.81 -5.36 0.91
N ALA A 119 5.50 -6.49 0.74
CA ALA A 119 6.64 -6.57 -0.18
C ALA A 119 6.16 -6.50 -1.65
N ARG A 120 5.04 -7.16 -1.99
CA ARG A 120 4.37 -7.03 -3.30
C ARG A 120 3.99 -5.57 -3.58
N HIS A 121 3.39 -4.88 -2.60
CA HIS A 121 3.05 -3.45 -2.71
C HIS A 121 4.30 -2.59 -3.02
N ALA A 122 5.43 -2.84 -2.36
CA ALA A 122 6.65 -2.09 -2.58
C ALA A 122 7.22 -2.30 -4.00
N VAL A 123 7.37 -3.55 -4.45
CA VAL A 123 7.96 -3.82 -5.77
C VAL A 123 7.02 -3.48 -6.93
N ALA A 124 5.71 -3.62 -6.76
CA ALA A 124 4.71 -3.21 -7.75
C ALA A 124 4.62 -1.68 -7.86
N CYS A 125 4.70 -0.97 -6.74
CA CYS A 125 4.79 0.49 -6.74
C CYS A 125 6.07 0.94 -7.46
N PHE A 126 7.23 0.36 -7.14
CA PHE A 126 8.51 0.70 -7.77
C PHE A 126 8.48 0.47 -9.29
N LEU A 127 7.95 -0.67 -9.76
CA LEU A 127 7.85 -0.93 -11.21
C LEU A 127 6.92 0.05 -11.95
N THR A 128 5.79 0.42 -11.33
CA THR A 128 4.70 1.15 -12.00
C THR A 128 4.72 2.64 -11.64
N ARG A 129 3.68 3.14 -10.96
CA ARG A 129 3.43 4.56 -10.65
C ARG A 129 4.43 5.21 -9.67
N GLY A 130 5.32 4.43 -9.04
CA GLY A 130 6.33 4.92 -8.11
C GLY A 130 7.57 5.41 -8.84
N ASP A 131 8.31 4.50 -9.48
CA ASP A 131 9.66 4.78 -9.96
C ASP A 131 9.83 4.51 -11.47
N LEU A 132 9.71 3.26 -11.94
CA LEU A 132 10.12 2.91 -13.30
C LEU A 132 9.10 3.25 -14.40
N TRP A 133 7.85 3.54 -14.06
CA TRP A 133 6.76 3.87 -15.00
C TRP A 133 6.47 2.80 -16.07
N ILE A 134 6.76 1.53 -15.77
CA ILE A 134 6.52 0.39 -16.66
C ILE A 134 5.11 -0.18 -16.43
N SER A 135 4.51 -0.78 -17.47
CA SER A 135 3.15 -1.34 -17.36
C SER A 135 3.06 -2.44 -16.30
N TRP A 136 1.96 -2.40 -15.55
CA TRP A 136 1.58 -3.43 -14.59
C TRP A 136 1.45 -4.82 -15.24
N GLU A 137 1.15 -4.87 -16.54
CA GLU A 137 1.10 -6.10 -17.36
C GLU A 137 2.46 -6.82 -17.42
N SER A 138 3.57 -6.07 -17.36
CA SER A 138 4.92 -6.66 -17.28
C SER A 138 5.18 -7.26 -15.90
N GLY A 139 4.65 -6.63 -14.85
CA GLY A 139 4.68 -7.14 -13.48
C GLY A 139 3.87 -8.43 -13.31
N VAL A 140 2.67 -8.50 -13.91
CA VAL A 140 1.82 -9.70 -13.94
C VAL A 140 2.62 -10.90 -14.47
N ARG A 141 3.33 -10.76 -15.59
CA ARG A 141 4.10 -11.86 -16.20
C ARG A 141 5.21 -12.39 -15.29
N VAL A 142 5.99 -11.50 -14.68
CA VAL A 142 7.07 -11.89 -13.75
C VAL A 142 6.52 -12.52 -12.47
N PHE A 143 5.34 -12.10 -12.03
CA PHE A 143 4.66 -12.75 -10.91
C PHE A 143 4.01 -14.08 -11.31
N ASP A 144 3.53 -14.24 -12.54
CA ASP A 144 2.99 -15.53 -13.03
C ASP A 144 4.09 -16.60 -13.16
N GLU A 145 5.30 -16.20 -13.58
CA GLU A 145 6.51 -17.04 -13.63
C GLU A 145 6.96 -17.51 -12.24
N LEU A 146 6.86 -16.67 -11.21
CA LEU A 146 7.57 -16.87 -9.92
C LEU A 146 6.68 -17.07 -8.69
N LEU A 147 5.45 -16.53 -8.66
CA LEU A 147 4.67 -16.41 -7.44
C LEU A 147 3.71 -17.60 -7.28
N LEU A 148 3.99 -18.44 -6.28
CA LEU A 148 3.27 -19.68 -6.00
C LEU A 148 1.78 -19.49 -5.71
N ASP A 149 1.34 -18.31 -5.27
CA ASP A 149 -0.07 -17.99 -4.98
C ASP A 149 -0.74 -17.04 -5.99
N ALA A 150 -0.11 -16.78 -7.14
CA ALA A 150 -0.68 -15.97 -8.23
C ALA A 150 -1.55 -16.80 -9.20
N ASP A 151 -2.88 -16.73 -9.09
CA ASP A 151 -3.76 -17.10 -10.21
C ASP A 151 -4.06 -15.91 -11.14
N PHE A 152 -4.54 -16.17 -12.35
CA PHE A 152 -4.89 -15.15 -13.36
C PHE A 152 -5.69 -13.97 -12.79
N SER A 153 -6.73 -14.25 -12.01
CA SER A 153 -7.64 -13.26 -11.46
C SER A 153 -6.96 -12.44 -10.35
N VAL A 154 -6.37 -13.12 -9.38
CA VAL A 154 -5.74 -12.46 -8.21
C VAL A 154 -4.48 -11.70 -8.62
N ASN A 155 -3.69 -12.21 -9.55
CA ASN A 155 -2.46 -11.58 -10.05
C ASN A 155 -2.79 -10.29 -10.82
N ALA A 156 -3.57 -10.37 -11.90
CA ALA A 156 -3.95 -9.20 -12.71
C ALA A 156 -4.75 -8.17 -11.89
N GLY A 157 -5.68 -8.64 -11.04
CA GLY A 157 -6.47 -7.78 -10.17
C GLY A 157 -5.62 -7.00 -9.16
N SER A 158 -4.64 -7.67 -8.52
CA SER A 158 -3.70 -7.03 -7.60
C SER A 158 -2.81 -6.02 -8.32
N TRP A 159 -2.29 -6.35 -9.51
CA TRP A 159 -1.45 -5.44 -10.28
C TRP A 159 -2.18 -4.20 -10.77
N MET A 160 -3.41 -4.35 -11.29
CA MET A 160 -4.27 -3.21 -11.63
C MET A 160 -4.61 -2.33 -10.41
N TRP A 161 -4.80 -2.92 -9.23
CA TRP A 161 -5.07 -2.17 -8.00
C TRP A 161 -3.84 -1.38 -7.53
N LEU A 162 -2.68 -2.01 -7.44
CA LEU A 162 -1.46 -1.41 -6.89
C LEU A 162 -0.86 -0.32 -7.78
N SER A 163 -1.00 -0.46 -9.11
CA SER A 163 -0.65 0.56 -10.10
C SER A 163 -1.66 1.73 -10.16
N CYS A 164 -2.78 1.64 -9.44
CA CYS A 164 -3.93 2.54 -9.58
C CYS A 164 -4.52 2.57 -11.00
N SER A 165 -4.48 1.43 -11.71
CA SER A 165 -5.12 1.28 -13.03
C SER A 165 -6.60 0.84 -12.92
N ALA A 166 -7.03 0.22 -11.82
CA ALA A 166 -8.42 -0.11 -11.56
C ALA A 166 -8.78 -0.10 -10.06
N PHE A 167 -10.08 -0.26 -9.77
CA PHE A 167 -10.72 -0.38 -8.44
C PHE A 167 -10.65 0.84 -7.51
N PHE A 168 -9.47 1.42 -7.28
CA PHE A 168 -9.28 2.53 -6.32
C PHE A 168 -8.30 3.58 -6.84
N GLN A 169 -8.54 4.86 -6.52
CA GLN A 169 -7.85 6.02 -7.09
C GLN A 169 -6.91 6.74 -6.10
N GLN A 170 -6.19 6.01 -5.26
CA GLN A 170 -5.30 6.56 -4.21
C GLN A 170 -3.82 6.54 -4.63
N PHE A 171 -3.49 7.23 -5.72
CA PHE A 171 -2.15 7.25 -6.31
C PHE A 171 -1.13 8.13 -5.58
N PHE A 172 -1.58 9.01 -4.67
CA PHE A 172 -0.78 10.05 -4.02
C PHE A 172 0.36 9.51 -3.14
N HIS A 173 0.19 8.32 -2.57
CA HIS A 173 1.19 7.69 -1.71
C HIS A 173 2.00 6.63 -2.49
N CYS A 174 3.24 6.97 -2.82
CA CYS A 174 4.23 6.02 -3.33
C CYS A 174 5.07 5.45 -2.18
N TYR A 175 5.42 4.16 -2.26
CA TYR A 175 6.28 3.52 -1.25
C TYR A 175 7.74 3.89 -1.49
N CYS A 176 8.36 4.59 -0.54
CA CYS A 176 9.80 4.88 -0.63
C CYS A 176 10.63 3.58 -0.54
N PRO A 177 11.41 3.21 -1.56
CA PRO A 177 12.17 1.95 -1.60
C PRO A 177 13.28 1.89 -0.55
N VAL A 178 13.69 3.03 0.01
CA VAL A 178 14.67 3.12 1.11
C VAL A 178 13.96 3.15 2.47
N GLY A 179 13.03 4.08 2.64
CA GLY A 179 12.38 4.36 3.93
C GLY A 179 11.38 3.30 4.38
N PHE A 180 10.78 2.54 3.45
CA PHE A 180 9.79 1.52 3.80
C PHE A 180 10.44 0.25 4.38
N GLY A 181 11.52 -0.23 3.74
CA GLY A 181 12.31 -1.36 4.27
C GLY A 181 12.84 -1.07 5.66
N ARG A 182 13.49 0.09 5.85
CA ARG A 182 14.04 0.54 7.14
C ARG A 182 13.02 0.64 8.29
N ARG A 183 11.74 0.90 7.99
CA ARG A 183 10.65 0.92 9.00
C ARG A 183 10.09 -0.47 9.29
N THR A 184 10.28 -1.43 8.40
CA THR A 184 9.79 -2.82 8.55
C THR A 184 10.84 -3.72 9.20
N ASP A 185 12.11 -3.48 8.87
CA ASP A 185 13.30 -4.15 9.41
C ASP A 185 14.42 -3.11 9.64
N PRO A 186 14.54 -2.53 10.86
CA PRO A 186 15.56 -1.52 11.15
C PRO A 186 17.00 -2.05 11.21
N SER A 187 17.22 -3.36 11.45
CA SER A 187 18.56 -3.95 11.44
C SER A 187 19.01 -4.33 10.02
N GLY A 188 18.05 -4.53 9.10
CA GLY A 188 18.28 -4.85 7.70
C GLY A 188 18.69 -6.31 7.47
N ASP A 189 18.41 -7.20 8.43
CA ASP A 189 18.81 -8.60 8.36
C ASP A 189 18.08 -9.36 7.24
N TYR A 190 16.88 -8.92 6.85
CA TYR A 190 16.20 -9.37 5.63
C TYR A 190 17.05 -9.08 4.38
N VAL A 191 17.61 -7.88 4.27
CA VAL A 191 18.50 -7.50 3.16
C VAL A 191 19.78 -8.33 3.19
N LYS A 192 20.40 -8.51 4.36
CA LYS A 192 21.63 -9.32 4.50
C LYS A 192 21.41 -10.80 4.17
N ARG A 193 20.20 -11.32 4.42
CA ARG A 193 19.78 -12.70 4.09
C ARG A 193 19.68 -12.92 2.58
N TYR A 194 18.89 -12.10 1.87
CA TYR A 194 18.64 -12.31 0.44
C TYR A 194 19.70 -11.68 -0.47
N LEU A 195 20.47 -10.69 0.01
CA LEU A 195 21.61 -10.09 -0.70
C LEU A 195 22.92 -10.27 0.10
N PRO A 196 23.51 -11.48 0.18
CA PRO A 196 24.71 -11.75 0.99
C PRO A 196 25.94 -10.90 0.64
N LYS A 197 26.00 -10.27 -0.54
CA LYS A 197 27.04 -9.28 -0.88
C LYS A 197 27.01 -8.06 0.05
N LEU A 198 25.82 -7.64 0.48
CA LEU A 198 25.62 -6.47 1.33
C LEU A 198 25.75 -6.76 2.83
N LYS A 199 26.03 -8.02 3.23
CA LYS A 199 26.04 -8.44 4.64
C LYS A 199 27.01 -7.66 5.55
N GLY A 200 28.06 -7.05 4.97
CA GLY A 200 29.04 -6.23 5.68
C GLY A 200 28.63 -4.77 5.92
N PHE A 201 27.53 -4.28 5.34
CA PHE A 201 27.11 -2.90 5.53
C PHE A 201 26.47 -2.69 6.92
N PRO A 202 26.81 -1.60 7.63
CA PRO A 202 26.10 -1.18 8.83
C PRO A 202 24.62 -0.89 8.54
N SER A 203 23.73 -1.13 9.51
CA SER A 203 22.29 -0.91 9.35
C SER A 203 21.89 0.54 9.01
N ARG A 204 22.75 1.51 9.30
CA ARG A 204 22.61 2.91 8.82
C ARG A 204 22.61 3.01 7.29
N TYR A 205 23.39 2.17 6.61
CA TYR A 205 23.62 2.22 5.16
C TYR A 205 23.03 1.04 4.38
N ILE A 206 22.59 -0.05 5.04
CA ILE A 206 22.10 -1.28 4.38
C ILE A 206 20.94 -1.04 3.39
N TYR A 207 20.16 0.04 3.56
CA TYR A 207 19.07 0.44 2.65
C TYR A 207 19.45 1.55 1.66
N GLU A 208 20.61 2.18 1.82
CA GLU A 208 21.11 3.27 0.97
C GLU A 208 22.65 3.17 0.78
N PRO A 209 23.20 2.03 0.35
CA PRO A 209 24.64 1.76 0.44
C PRO A 209 25.49 2.67 -0.46
N TRP A 210 24.88 3.30 -1.47
CA TRP A 210 25.51 4.36 -2.28
C TRP A 210 25.88 5.61 -1.46
N ASN A 211 25.22 5.86 -0.32
CA ASN A 211 25.55 6.95 0.61
C ASN A 211 26.59 6.53 1.67
N ALA A 212 27.13 5.31 1.61
CA ALA A 212 28.22 4.87 2.48
C ALA A 212 29.58 5.40 1.97
N PRO A 213 30.42 5.99 2.83
CA PRO A 213 31.79 6.38 2.47
C PRO A 213 32.62 5.19 1.95
N GLU A 214 33.61 5.44 1.09
CA GLU A 214 34.46 4.37 0.52
C GLU A 214 35.10 3.48 1.57
N SER A 215 35.51 4.03 2.72
CA SER A 215 36.07 3.25 3.84
C SER A 215 35.07 2.22 4.38
N VAL A 216 33.78 2.55 4.42
CA VAL A 216 32.70 1.64 4.83
C VAL A 216 32.45 0.59 3.73
N GLN A 217 32.44 0.98 2.45
CA GLN A 217 32.28 0.03 1.34
C GLN A 217 33.44 -0.98 1.26
N LYS A 218 34.68 -0.50 1.45
CA LYS A 218 35.91 -1.31 1.52
C LYS A 218 35.89 -2.26 2.73
N ALA A 219 35.48 -1.78 3.91
CA ALA A 219 35.30 -2.62 5.10
C ALA A 219 34.18 -3.67 4.93
N ALA A 220 33.08 -3.31 4.27
CA ALA A 220 31.97 -4.21 3.95
C ALA A 220 32.32 -5.24 2.85
N LYS A 221 33.46 -5.07 2.16
CA LYS A 221 33.91 -5.87 1.00
C LYS A 221 32.92 -5.88 -0.17
N CYS A 222 32.30 -4.73 -0.44
CA CYS A 222 31.35 -4.56 -1.53
C CYS A 222 31.34 -3.09 -2.01
N ILE A 223 31.90 -2.83 -3.19
CA ILE A 223 31.98 -1.49 -3.81
C ILE A 223 30.74 -1.24 -4.68
N ILE A 224 30.06 -0.12 -4.45
CA ILE A 224 28.79 0.21 -5.10
C ILE A 224 29.02 0.78 -6.50
N GLY A 225 28.48 0.09 -7.50
CA GLY A 225 28.80 0.24 -8.92
C GLY A 225 29.75 -0.83 -9.47
N VAL A 226 30.27 -1.74 -8.63
CA VAL A 226 31.12 -2.86 -9.05
C VAL A 226 30.54 -4.20 -8.56
N ASP A 227 30.50 -4.40 -7.24
CA ASP A 227 30.02 -5.65 -6.64
C ASP A 227 28.49 -5.72 -6.57
N TYR A 228 27.86 -4.57 -6.36
CA TYR A 228 26.41 -4.38 -6.32
C TYR A 228 26.08 -3.07 -7.07
N PRO A 229 25.01 -3.00 -7.88
CA PRO A 229 24.73 -1.84 -8.73
C PRO A 229 24.46 -0.55 -7.95
N LYS A 230 24.74 0.59 -8.59
CA LYS A 230 24.22 1.91 -8.16
C LYS A 230 22.69 1.94 -8.36
N PRO A 231 21.95 2.73 -7.56
CA PRO A 231 20.50 2.88 -7.74
C PRO A 231 20.18 3.35 -9.16
N MET A 232 19.29 2.63 -9.84
CA MET A 232 19.00 2.84 -11.26
C MET A 232 18.20 4.12 -11.60
N VAL A 233 17.68 4.81 -10.58
CA VAL A 233 16.90 6.05 -10.66
C VAL A 233 17.12 6.92 -9.42
N ASN A 234 16.90 8.23 -9.50
CA ASN A 234 16.78 9.09 -8.34
C ASN A 234 15.33 9.10 -7.84
N HIS A 235 15.01 8.26 -6.84
CA HIS A 235 13.67 8.10 -6.30
C HIS A 235 12.96 9.43 -5.96
N ALA A 236 13.66 10.44 -5.43
CA ALA A 236 13.04 11.70 -5.03
C ALA A 236 12.57 12.54 -6.24
N GLU A 237 13.35 12.55 -7.32
CA GLU A 237 12.98 13.23 -8.57
C GLU A 237 11.94 12.43 -9.35
N THR A 238 12.17 11.11 -9.48
CA THR A 238 11.36 10.21 -10.29
C THR A 238 9.95 10.02 -9.71
N SER A 239 9.81 9.79 -8.40
CA SER A 239 8.48 9.65 -7.78
C SER A 239 7.69 10.95 -7.79
N ARG A 240 8.34 12.10 -7.63
CA ARG A 240 7.70 13.43 -7.78
C ARG A 240 7.15 13.62 -9.20
N LEU A 241 7.92 13.24 -10.22
CA LEU A 241 7.48 13.28 -11.62
C LEU A 241 6.31 12.33 -11.87
N ASN A 242 6.40 11.09 -11.38
CA ASN A 242 5.37 10.07 -11.60
C ASN A 242 4.04 10.36 -10.88
N ILE A 243 4.09 10.95 -9.69
CA ILE A 243 2.88 11.43 -8.98
C ILE A 243 2.18 12.54 -9.80
N GLU A 244 2.94 13.46 -10.41
CA GLU A 244 2.38 14.50 -11.27
C GLU A 244 1.85 13.92 -12.61
N ARG A 245 2.54 12.93 -13.21
CA ARG A 245 2.01 12.17 -14.36
C ARG A 245 0.65 11.52 -14.03
N MET A 246 0.54 10.80 -12.92
CA MET A 246 -0.74 10.20 -12.47
C MET A 246 -1.82 11.26 -12.23
N LYS A 247 -1.48 12.38 -11.60
CA LYS A 247 -2.40 13.50 -11.33
C LYS A 247 -2.97 14.07 -12.63
N GLN A 248 -2.15 14.27 -13.65
CA GLN A 248 -2.58 14.77 -14.96
C GLN A 248 -3.51 13.78 -15.68
N ILE A 249 -3.21 12.48 -15.62
CA ILE A 249 -4.08 11.41 -16.16
C ILE A 249 -5.45 11.46 -15.49
N TYR A 250 -5.51 11.50 -14.14
CA TYR A 250 -6.78 11.57 -13.42
C TYR A 250 -7.56 12.87 -13.66
N GLN A 251 -6.88 14.01 -13.87
CA GLN A 251 -7.52 15.27 -14.28
C GLN A 251 -8.10 15.22 -15.70
N GLN A 252 -7.50 14.45 -16.62
CA GLN A 252 -8.08 14.22 -17.95
C GLN A 252 -9.30 13.29 -17.87
N LEU A 253 -9.23 12.23 -17.05
CA LEU A 253 -10.34 11.29 -16.86
C LEU A 253 -11.58 11.93 -16.22
N SER A 254 -11.42 12.81 -15.23
CA SER A 254 -12.57 13.49 -14.60
C SER A 254 -13.26 14.44 -15.57
N ARG A 255 -12.49 15.22 -16.35
CA ARG A 255 -13.00 16.06 -17.45
C ARG A 255 -13.77 15.24 -18.50
N TYR A 256 -13.31 14.03 -18.83
CA TYR A 256 -13.94 13.18 -19.85
C TYR A 256 -15.21 12.46 -19.37
N ARG A 257 -15.36 12.21 -18.06
CA ARG A 257 -16.51 11.47 -17.50
C ARG A 257 -17.64 12.35 -16.94
N GLY A 258 -17.48 13.66 -16.87
CA GLY A 258 -18.50 14.58 -16.35
C GLY A 258 -18.77 14.48 -14.84
N LEU A 259 -18.02 13.65 -14.10
CA LEU A 259 -18.08 13.61 -12.64
C LEU A 259 -17.30 14.77 -12.03
N CYS A 260 -17.96 15.92 -11.86
CA CYS A 260 -17.47 17.03 -11.03
C CYS A 260 -17.59 16.77 -9.51
N LEU A 261 -17.57 15.50 -9.10
CA LEU A 261 -17.62 15.05 -7.71
C LEU A 261 -16.37 14.22 -7.41
N LEU A 262 -15.76 14.47 -6.24
CA LEU A 262 -14.48 13.93 -5.74
C LEU A 262 -13.17 14.60 -6.23
N ALA A 263 -13.21 15.56 -7.15
CA ALA A 263 -12.01 16.29 -7.61
C ALA A 263 -11.48 17.38 -6.64
N SER A 264 -11.82 17.29 -5.34
CA SER A 264 -11.31 18.18 -4.28
C SER A 264 -9.89 17.79 -3.87
N VAL A 265 -8.90 18.09 -4.72
CA VAL A 265 -7.48 17.83 -4.43
C VAL A 265 -7.01 18.77 -3.30
N PRO A 266 -6.57 18.27 -2.13
CA PRO A 266 -5.99 19.12 -1.10
C PRO A 266 -4.65 19.68 -1.59
N SER A 267 -4.51 21.00 -1.62
CA SER A 267 -3.24 21.66 -1.90
C SER A 267 -2.38 21.68 -0.65
N CYS A 268 -1.44 20.75 -0.53
CA CYS A 268 -0.42 20.78 0.51
C CYS A 268 0.59 21.91 0.24
N VAL A 269 0.38 23.05 0.89
CA VAL A 269 1.34 24.11 1.16
C VAL A 269 1.34 24.36 2.68
N GLU A 270 2.40 25.01 3.17
CA GLU A 270 2.66 25.30 4.60
C GLU A 270 3.01 24.05 5.46
N ASP A 271 4.06 24.06 6.29
CA ASP A 271 5.23 24.94 6.23
C ASP A 271 6.51 24.31 6.83
N LEU A 272 7.69 24.85 6.50
CA LEU A 272 9.00 24.34 6.93
C LEU A 272 9.83 25.38 7.72
N SER A 273 9.32 25.86 8.87
CA SER A 273 10.14 26.55 9.87
C SER A 273 9.52 26.55 11.28
N GLY A 274 10.34 26.49 12.33
CA GLY A 274 9.93 26.54 13.74
C GLY A 274 10.80 25.65 14.66
N PRO A 275 11.46 26.18 15.71
CA PRO A 275 12.48 25.43 16.47
C PRO A 275 11.93 24.59 17.64
N VAL A 276 12.76 23.65 18.09
CA VAL A 276 12.53 22.81 19.29
C VAL A 276 12.97 23.55 20.56
N THR A 277 12.16 23.50 21.62
CA THR A 277 12.59 23.77 23.01
C THR A 277 11.87 22.84 23.99
N ASP A 278 12.61 22.02 24.71
CA ASP A 278 12.10 21.25 25.85
C ASP A 278 11.85 22.13 27.08
N SER A 279 10.86 21.78 27.89
CA SER A 279 10.90 21.93 29.36
C SER A 279 9.79 21.11 30.01
N ALA A 280 10.01 20.66 31.25
CA ALA A 280 9.13 19.74 31.97
C ALA A 280 8.50 20.38 33.22
N SER A 281 7.41 19.77 33.69
CA SER A 281 6.94 19.70 35.09
C SER A 281 6.93 20.97 35.96
N GLY A 282 5.73 21.41 36.39
CA GLY A 282 5.57 22.35 37.50
C GLY A 282 4.14 22.41 38.04
N GLN A 283 3.97 22.42 39.36
CA GLN A 283 2.70 22.62 40.08
C GLN A 283 2.78 23.88 40.96
N GLY A 284 1.63 24.50 41.28
CA GLY A 284 1.51 25.70 42.13
C GLY A 284 0.93 26.89 41.33
N CYS A 285 -0.26 27.47 41.58
CA CYS A 285 -1.03 27.84 42.79
C CYS A 285 -0.77 29.29 43.25
N SER A 286 -1.79 29.89 43.91
CA SER A 286 -1.80 31.21 44.60
C SER A 286 -2.13 32.49 43.79
N THR A 287 -3.43 32.80 43.73
CA THR A 287 -4.09 34.09 44.14
C THR A 287 -3.43 35.46 43.86
N GLY A 288 -4.20 36.39 43.26
CA GLY A 288 -3.92 37.83 43.32
C GLY A 288 -5.02 38.75 42.72
N THR A 289 -5.37 39.82 43.42
CA THR A 289 -6.35 40.87 43.03
C THR A 289 -5.77 42.27 43.37
N VAL A 290 -6.26 43.40 42.85
CA VAL A 290 -7.50 43.71 42.11
C VAL A 290 -7.14 44.40 40.75
N MET A 291 -7.84 45.31 40.04
CA MET A 291 -9.07 46.11 40.26
C MET A 291 -9.89 46.29 38.96
N ARG A 292 -10.01 47.52 38.41
CA ARG A 292 -10.71 47.88 37.16
C ARG A 292 -10.12 49.15 36.54
N LEU A 293 -10.18 49.27 35.21
CA LEU A 293 -10.48 50.51 34.49
C LEU A 293 -11.18 50.17 33.17
N SER A 294 -11.76 51.15 32.47
CA SER A 294 -12.88 50.92 31.54
C SER A 294 -12.66 51.46 30.12
N GLN A 295 -13.12 50.72 29.10
CA GLN A 295 -14.00 51.20 28.02
C GLN A 295 -14.57 50.03 27.19
N ALA A 296 -15.39 50.30 26.17
CA ALA A 296 -16.47 49.42 25.72
C ALA A 296 -16.34 48.83 24.29
N ASP A 297 -17.21 47.85 24.03
CA ASP A 297 -17.73 47.35 22.75
C ASP A 297 -16.78 46.95 21.61
N GLN A 298 -16.69 45.63 21.39
CA GLN A 298 -17.46 44.98 20.31
C GLN A 298 -17.62 43.46 20.59
N ALA A 299 -18.52 42.78 19.86
CA ALA A 299 -19.13 41.52 20.31
C ALA A 299 -19.06 40.35 19.30
N SER A 300 -19.40 39.15 19.80
CA SER A 300 -19.62 37.89 19.06
C SER A 300 -18.35 37.02 18.81
N PRO A 301 -18.48 35.70 18.56
CA PRO A 301 -18.56 34.79 19.71
C PRO A 301 -17.59 33.59 19.66
N LYS A 302 -17.10 33.18 20.84
CA LYS A 302 -16.33 31.93 20.99
C LYS A 302 -17.20 30.71 20.65
N ARG A 303 -16.81 29.93 19.63
CA ARG A 303 -17.26 28.54 19.49
C ARG A 303 -16.29 27.60 20.23
N LYS A 304 -16.82 26.52 20.79
CA LYS A 304 -16.00 25.45 21.38
C LYS A 304 -15.23 24.71 20.30
N HIS A 305 -14.06 24.19 20.66
CA HIS A 305 -13.53 22.98 20.01
C HIS A 305 -14.24 21.77 20.63
N GLU A 306 -15.05 21.06 19.86
CA GLU A 306 -15.48 19.69 20.15
C GLU A 306 -14.89 18.79 19.04
N GLY A 307 -14.52 17.56 19.39
CA GLY A 307 -13.78 16.66 18.51
C GLY A 307 -14.66 16.05 17.41
N ALA A 308 -14.07 15.78 16.24
CA ALA A 308 -14.76 15.05 15.18
C ALA A 308 -14.66 13.54 15.40
N GLU A 309 -15.67 12.95 16.04
CA GLU A 309 -15.81 11.49 16.13
C GLU A 309 -16.77 10.95 15.04
N GLU A 310 -16.23 9.99 14.30
CA GLU A 310 -16.85 8.93 13.48
C GLU A 310 -18.41 8.91 13.38
N LEU A 311 -18.95 9.39 12.25
CA LEU A 311 -20.38 9.26 11.92
C LEU A 311 -20.75 7.81 11.58
N CYS A 312 -21.49 7.16 12.49
CA CYS A 312 -21.95 5.79 12.35
C CYS A 312 -23.03 5.62 11.26
N ALA A 313 -23.15 4.42 10.69
CA ALA A 313 -23.96 4.09 9.51
C ALA A 313 -25.50 4.22 9.68
N GLU A 314 -25.99 4.65 10.84
CA GLU A 314 -27.41 4.67 11.20
C GLU A 314 -28.19 5.84 10.53
N GLU A 315 -27.53 6.94 10.17
CA GLU A 315 -28.16 8.04 9.43
C GLU A 315 -28.56 7.64 7.99
N LEU A 316 -27.76 6.80 7.33
CA LEU A 316 -28.05 6.34 5.97
C LEU A 316 -29.37 5.56 5.91
N TYR A 317 -29.66 4.74 6.94
CA TYR A 317 -30.90 3.97 7.03
C TYR A 317 -32.13 4.86 7.23
N LYS A 318 -32.00 5.95 8.01
CA LYS A 318 -33.07 6.95 8.17
C LYS A 318 -33.35 7.71 6.86
N ARG A 319 -32.29 8.04 6.10
CA ARG A 319 -32.40 8.81 4.85
C ARG A 319 -33.16 8.08 3.74
N ALA A 320 -33.07 6.75 3.68
CA ALA A 320 -33.82 5.93 2.73
C ALA A 320 -35.36 5.97 2.94
N LYS A 321 -35.84 6.26 4.15
CA LYS A 321 -37.27 6.36 4.46
C LYS A 321 -37.93 7.68 4.00
N VAL A 322 -37.14 8.64 3.53
CA VAL A 322 -37.60 9.99 3.15
C VAL A 322 -37.82 10.12 1.62
N THR A 323 -37.32 9.18 0.81
CA THR A 323 -37.28 9.30 -0.66
C THR A 323 -38.33 8.49 -1.42
N GLY A 324 -39.25 7.79 -0.74
CA GLY A 324 -40.49 7.29 -1.32
C GLY A 324 -40.38 6.20 -2.41
N LEU A 325 -39.24 5.52 -2.53
CA LEU A 325 -39.05 4.41 -3.48
C LEU A 325 -39.54 3.08 -2.89
N PRO A 326 -40.20 2.20 -3.68
CA PRO A 326 -40.70 0.91 -3.20
C PRO A 326 -39.55 -0.08 -2.95
N ALA A 327 -39.68 -0.87 -1.88
CA ALA A 327 -38.80 -2.02 -1.62
C ALA A 327 -39.26 -3.24 -2.43
N PRO A 328 -38.35 -4.11 -2.89
CA PRO A 328 -38.73 -5.34 -3.60
C PRO A 328 -39.36 -6.37 -2.66
N GLU A 329 -40.42 -7.03 -3.11
CA GLU A 329 -41.09 -8.10 -2.36
C GLU A 329 -40.25 -9.38 -2.32
N MET A 330 -40.34 -10.10 -1.21
CA MET A 330 -39.77 -11.45 -1.06
C MET A 330 -40.79 -12.50 -1.53
N PRO A 331 -40.41 -13.51 -2.33
CA PRO A 331 -41.33 -14.54 -2.78
C PRO A 331 -41.84 -15.38 -1.61
N GLY A 332 -43.15 -15.35 -1.38
CA GLY A 332 -43.82 -16.16 -0.37
C GLY A 332 -43.76 -17.65 -0.68
N LYS A 333 -43.57 -18.48 0.34
CA LYS A 333 -43.74 -19.94 0.21
C LYS A 333 -45.24 -20.27 0.18
N SER A 334 -45.65 -21.06 -0.81
CA SER A 334 -46.93 -21.76 -0.79
C SER A 334 -46.82 -23.05 0.02
N SER A 335 -47.89 -23.37 0.78
CA SER A 335 -48.08 -24.56 1.63
C SER A 335 -47.22 -24.61 2.89
#